data_AF-A0A930WZP8-F1
#
_entry.id   AF-A0A930WZP8-F1
#
_cell.length_a   1.000
_cell.length_b   1.000
_cell.length_c   1.000
_cell.angle_alpha   90.00
_cell.angle_beta   90.00
_cell.angle_gamma   90.00
#
_symmetry.space_group_name_H-M   'P 1'
#
loop_
_entity.id
_entity.type
_entity.pdbx_description
1 polymer ?
#
loop_
_entity_poly.entity_id
_entity_poly.type
_entity_poly.pdbx_seq_one_letter_code
_entity_poly.pdbx_strand_id
1 'polypeptide(L)'
;METKKELSYFRLKLENYLSEHFPEMLSDKPFITARADEALTSYCDAVAQGFSHPEAETMASEVLYQGLHFSKYDTLVSVLENEFEKELPSPLPERLTPMLLK
;
A
#
# COMPACT_ATOMS: atom_id res chain seq x y z
N MET A 1 22.34 -11.99 -3.93
CA MET A 1 21.48 -11.72 -5.10
C MET A 1 20.00 -11.75 -4.73
N GLU A 2 19.61 -12.54 -3.72
CA GLU A 2 18.25 -12.60 -3.18
C GLU A 2 17.79 -11.25 -2.59
N THR A 3 18.61 -10.60 -1.76
CA THR A 3 18.26 -9.30 -1.14
C THR A 3 17.81 -8.20 -2.12
N LYS A 4 18.43 -8.12 -3.31
CA LYS A 4 18.02 -7.16 -4.34
C LYS A 4 16.67 -7.53 -4.98
N LYS A 5 16.37 -8.82 -5.16
CA LYS A 5 15.07 -9.29 -5.67
C LYS A 5 13.98 -9.03 -4.64
N GLU A 6 14.25 -9.30 -3.37
CA GLU A 6 13.31 -9.04 -2.27
C GLU A 6 13.02 -7.55 -2.10
N LEU A 7 14.04 -6.67 -2.23
CA LEU A 7 13.81 -5.23 -2.24
C LEU A 7 12.86 -4.81 -3.37
N SER A 8 13.10 -5.30 -4.58
CA SER A 8 12.22 -5.05 -5.73
C SER A 8 10.81 -5.62 -5.52
N TYR A 9 10.69 -6.74 -4.81
CA TYR A 9 9.42 -7.37 -4.48
C TYR A 9 8.58 -6.52 -3.51
N PHE A 10 9.11 -6.17 -2.34
CA PHE A 10 8.38 -5.38 -1.34
C PHE A 10 8.03 -3.98 -1.85
N ARG A 11 8.94 -3.36 -2.61
CA ARG A 11 8.66 -2.08 -3.25
C ARG A 11 7.49 -2.17 -4.25
N LEU A 12 7.50 -3.15 -5.14
CA LEU A 12 6.43 -3.34 -6.11
C LEU A 12 5.09 -3.62 -5.42
N LYS A 13 5.12 -4.45 -4.37
CA LYS A 13 3.95 -4.79 -3.55
C LYS A 13 3.34 -3.55 -2.89
N LEU A 14 4.18 -2.65 -2.37
CA LEU A 14 3.74 -1.37 -1.81
C LEU A 14 3.23 -0.40 -2.88
N GLU A 15 3.96 -0.23 -4.00
CA GLU A 15 3.54 0.68 -5.09
C GLU A 15 2.17 0.28 -5.66
N ASN A 16 1.91 -1.03 -5.83
CA ASN A 16 0.60 -1.52 -6.25
C ASN A 16 -0.49 -1.18 -5.22
N TYR A 17 -0.24 -1.48 -3.94
CA TYR A 17 -1.21 -1.20 -2.87
C TYR A 17 -1.56 0.29 -2.75
N LEU A 18 -0.55 1.16 -2.83
CA LEU A 18 -0.76 2.59 -2.82
C LEU A 18 -1.50 3.06 -4.08
N SER A 19 -1.31 2.43 -5.23
CA SER A 19 -2.03 2.82 -6.45
C SER A 19 -3.52 2.58 -6.39
N GLU A 20 -3.94 1.56 -5.64
CA GLU A 20 -5.33 1.18 -5.46
C GLU A 20 -5.99 1.98 -4.33
N HIS A 21 -5.29 2.13 -3.20
CA HIS A 21 -5.88 2.62 -1.96
C HIS A 21 -5.41 4.01 -1.52
N PHE A 22 -4.24 4.47 -1.96
CA PHE A 22 -3.63 5.72 -1.52
C PHE A 22 -2.95 6.46 -2.70
N PRO A 23 -3.69 6.77 -3.78
CA PRO A 23 -3.10 7.34 -4.99
C PRO A 23 -2.37 8.67 -4.73
N GLU A 24 -2.75 9.41 -3.69
CA GLU A 24 -2.08 10.63 -3.24
C GLU A 24 -0.64 10.38 -2.71
N MET A 25 -0.37 9.19 -2.18
CA MET A 25 0.93 8.82 -1.62
C MET A 25 1.91 8.25 -2.67
N LEU A 26 1.44 7.88 -3.87
CA LEU A 26 2.28 7.28 -4.92
C LEU A 26 3.47 8.16 -5.36
N SER A 27 3.33 9.47 -5.20
CA SER A 27 4.37 10.45 -5.54
C SER A 27 5.47 10.55 -4.48
N ASP A 28 5.24 10.05 -3.26
CA ASP A 28 6.20 10.07 -2.15
C ASP A 28 7.23 8.94 -2.29
N LYS A 29 8.22 9.16 -3.16
CA LYS A 29 9.30 8.20 -3.39
C LYS A 29 10.19 7.96 -2.16
N PRO A 30 10.49 8.97 -1.32
CA PRO A 30 11.17 8.73 -0.05
C PRO A 30 10.41 7.77 0.86
N PHE A 31 9.09 7.96 1.06
CA PHE A 31 8.26 7.05 1.85
C PHE A 31 8.30 5.62 1.30
N ILE A 32 8.04 5.46 0.00
CA ILE A 32 8.00 4.14 -0.65
C ILE A 32 9.34 3.40 -0.48
N THR A 33 10.45 4.12 -0.63
CA THR A 33 11.79 3.54 -0.52
C THR A 33 12.08 3.11 0.91
N ALA A 34 11.89 4.02 1.88
CA ALA A 34 12.12 3.73 3.29
C ALA A 34 11.24 2.56 3.78
N ARG A 35 9.96 2.55 3.41
CA ARG A 35 9.03 1.49 3.83
C ARG A 35 9.36 0.12 3.22
N ALA A 36 9.79 0.08 1.95
CA ALA A 36 10.23 -1.16 1.32
C ALA A 36 11.53 -1.71 1.95
N ASP A 37 12.47 -0.82 2.30
CA ASP A 37 13.71 -1.18 2.99
C ASP A 37 13.43 -1.72 4.42
N GLU A 38 12.49 -1.11 5.14
CA GLU A 38 12.04 -1.58 6.46
C GLU A 38 11.42 -2.99 6.38
N ALA A 39 10.51 -3.22 5.42
CA ALA A 39 9.90 -4.52 5.22
C ALA A 39 10.95 -5.59 4.84
N LEU A 40 11.90 -5.25 3.97
CA LEU A 40 13.00 -6.15 3.62
C LEU A 40 13.87 -6.49 4.84
N THR A 41 14.16 -5.51 5.67
CA THR A 41 14.93 -5.72 6.91
C THR A 41 14.20 -6.69 7.82
N SER A 42 12.89 -6.49 8.03
CA SER A 42 12.05 -7.41 8.82
C SER A 42 12.03 -8.82 8.24
N TYR A 43 12.00 -8.96 6.91
CA TYR A 43 12.07 -10.26 6.24
C TYR A 43 13.41 -10.95 6.51
N CYS A 44 14.52 -10.25 6.28
CA CYS A 44 15.87 -10.79 6.49
C CYS A 44 16.10 -11.20 7.94
N ASP A 45 15.63 -10.40 8.89
CA ASP A 45 15.74 -10.69 10.32
C ASP A 45 14.94 -11.94 10.70
N ALA A 46 13.74 -12.12 10.15
CA ALA A 46 12.93 -13.32 10.39
C ALA A 46 13.60 -14.58 9.79
N VAL A 47 14.11 -14.51 8.56
CA VAL A 47 14.85 -15.62 7.95
C VAL A 47 16.10 -15.97 8.78
N ALA A 48 16.85 -14.96 9.26
CA ALA A 48 18.02 -15.17 10.10
C ALA A 48 17.69 -15.81 11.46
N GLN A 49 16.47 -15.58 11.97
CA GLN A 49 15.94 -16.22 13.19
C GLN A 49 15.41 -17.64 12.96
N GLY A 50 15.39 -18.14 11.72
CA GLY A 50 14.98 -19.50 11.38
C GLY A 50 13.50 -19.65 11.02
N PHE A 51 12.77 -18.54 10.84
CA PHE A 51 11.41 -18.58 10.30
C PHE A 51 11.43 -19.01 8.83
N SER A 52 10.36 -19.66 8.39
CA SER A 52 10.17 -20.01 6.98
C SER A 52 9.93 -18.76 6.13
N HIS A 53 10.21 -18.83 4.82
CA HIS A 53 9.98 -17.71 3.91
C HIS A 53 8.54 -17.14 3.96
N PRO A 54 7.47 -17.96 4.03
CA PRO A 54 6.11 -17.44 4.16
C PRO A 54 5.83 -16.71 5.48
N GLU A 55 6.40 -17.19 6.59
CA GLU A 55 6.29 -16.51 7.90
C GLU A 55 7.03 -15.18 7.88
N ALA A 56 8.26 -15.17 7.37
CA ALA A 56 9.04 -13.96 7.19
C ALA A 56 8.34 -12.93 6.29
N GLU A 57 7.69 -13.38 5.20
CA GLU A 57 6.91 -12.50 4.33
C GLU A 57 5.67 -11.92 5.05
N THR A 58 5.00 -12.72 5.88
CA THR A 58 3.86 -12.24 6.68
C THR A 58 4.31 -11.12 7.61
N MET A 59 5.39 -11.34 8.36
CA MET A 59 5.96 -10.33 9.26
C MET A 59 6.39 -9.06 8.52
N ALA A 60 7.07 -9.22 7.39
CA ALA A 60 7.46 -8.08 6.54
C ALA A 60 6.26 -7.33 5.97
N SER A 61 5.16 -8.01 5.67
CA SER A 61 3.93 -7.38 5.16
C SER A 61 3.23 -6.54 6.22
N GLU A 62 3.26 -6.95 7.49
CA GLU A 62 2.78 -6.12 8.61
C GLU A 62 3.55 -4.80 8.71
N VAL A 63 4.87 -4.85 8.54
CA VAL A 63 5.70 -3.63 8.47
C VAL A 63 5.36 -2.81 7.23
N LEU A 64 5.26 -3.47 6.06
CA LEU A 64 4.99 -2.81 4.77
C LEU A 64 3.71 -1.97 4.82
N TYR A 65 2.64 -2.51 5.39
CA TYR A 65 1.31 -1.88 5.44
C TYR A 65 1.02 -1.13 6.75
N GLN A 66 2.00 -1.01 7.64
CA GLN A 66 1.81 -0.34 8.91
C GLN A 66 1.29 1.09 8.72
N GLY A 67 0.13 1.38 9.32
CA GLY A 67 -0.53 2.68 9.23
C GLY A 67 -1.30 2.93 7.93
N LEU A 68 -1.37 1.94 7.03
CA LEU A 68 -2.04 2.05 5.73
C LEU A 68 -3.33 1.20 5.64
N HIS A 69 -3.85 0.68 6.76
CA HIS A 69 -5.06 -0.16 6.73
C HIS A 69 -6.35 0.61 6.47
N PHE A 70 -6.39 1.90 6.85
CA PHE A 70 -7.55 2.75 6.63
C PHE A 70 -7.27 3.78 5.55
N SER A 71 -7.96 3.66 4.43
CA SER A 71 -7.90 4.62 3.33
C SER A 71 -9.06 5.61 3.39
N LYS A 72 -8.71 6.89 3.47
CA LYS A 72 -9.69 7.98 3.27
C LYS A 72 -10.18 8.02 1.83
N TYR A 73 -9.31 7.68 0.87
CA TYR A 73 -9.65 7.59 -0.54
C TYR A 73 -10.75 6.54 -0.75
N ASP A 74 -10.54 5.30 -0.30
CA ASP A 74 -11.53 4.23 -0.44
C ASP A 74 -12.85 4.57 0.26
N THR A 75 -12.75 5.18 1.45
CA THR A 75 -13.94 5.58 2.21
C THR A 75 -14.76 6.60 1.42
N LEU A 76 -14.12 7.59 0.81
CA LEU A 76 -14.82 8.59 0.01
C LEU A 76 -15.37 8.01 -1.30
N VAL A 77 -14.61 7.17 -2.01
CA VAL A 77 -15.10 6.46 -3.20
C VAL A 77 -16.35 5.67 -2.83
N SER A 78 -16.29 4.88 -1.76
CA SER A 78 -17.42 4.07 -1.29
C SER A 78 -18.64 4.92 -0.91
N VAL A 79 -18.46 6.06 -0.23
CA VAL A 79 -19.58 6.96 0.09
C VAL A 79 -20.19 7.55 -1.17
N LEU A 80 -19.38 8.01 -2.13
CA LEU A 80 -19.87 8.57 -3.39
C LEU A 80 -20.61 7.53 -4.23
N GLU A 81 -20.10 6.29 -4.28
CA GLU A 81 -20.73 5.19 -4.99
C GLU A 81 -22.06 4.77 -4.36
N ASN A 82 -22.13 4.65 -3.04
CA ASN A 82 -23.32 4.12 -2.36
C ASN A 82 -24.41 5.16 -2.12
N GLU A 83 -24.02 6.40 -1.79
CA GLU A 83 -24.97 7.45 -1.38
C GLU A 83 -25.32 8.42 -2.51
N PHE A 84 -24.49 8.48 -3.56
CA PHE A 84 -24.63 9.44 -4.66
C PHE A 84 -24.61 8.79 -6.04
N GLU A 85 -24.92 7.48 -6.16
CA GLU A 85 -24.85 6.72 -7.42
C GLU A 85 -25.60 7.40 -8.58
N LYS A 86 -26.77 7.99 -8.30
CA LYS A 86 -27.64 8.60 -9.33
C LYS A 86 -27.09 9.95 -9.82
N GLU A 87 -26.50 10.72 -8.93
CA GLU A 87 -25.94 12.04 -9.18
C GLU A 87 -24.51 11.94 -9.74
N LEU A 88 -23.75 10.95 -9.29
CA LEU A 88 -22.33 10.73 -9.54
C LEU A 88 -22.07 9.28 -9.99
N PRO A 89 -22.57 8.87 -11.17
CA PRO A 89 -22.30 7.53 -11.67
C PRO A 89 -20.81 7.32 -11.94
N SER A 90 -20.36 6.07 -11.86
CA SER A 90 -18.98 5.69 -12.24
C SER A 90 -18.64 6.17 -13.65
N PRO A 91 -17.41 6.67 -13.91
CA PRO A 91 -16.25 6.70 -13.01
C PRO A 91 -16.06 8.06 -12.30
N LEU A 92 -17.15 8.75 -11.94
CA LEU A 92 -17.06 10.05 -11.24
C LEU A 92 -16.54 9.94 -9.79
N PRO A 93 -16.95 8.96 -8.97
CA PRO A 93 -16.44 8.81 -7.61
C PRO A 93 -14.91 8.79 -7.53
N GLU A 94 -14.25 7.99 -8.36
CA GLU A 94 -12.80 7.83 -8.39
C GLU A 94 -12.10 9.10 -8.91
N ARG A 95 -12.73 9.82 -9.85
CA ARG A 95 -12.19 11.09 -10.38
C ARG A 95 -12.31 12.26 -9.42
N LEU A 96 -13.38 12.30 -8.63
CA LEU A 96 -13.67 13.40 -7.71
C LEU A 96 -12.97 13.23 -6.36
N THR A 97 -12.78 12.00 -5.91
CA THR A 97 -12.18 11.72 -4.58
C THR A 97 -10.85 12.44 -4.34
N PRO A 98 -9.86 12.46 -5.27
CA PRO A 98 -8.61 13.19 -5.07
C PRO A 98 -8.80 14.70 -4.87
N MET A 99 -9.89 15.28 -5.38
CA MET A 99 -10.21 16.70 -5.19
C MET A 99 -10.82 16.98 -3.81
N LEU A 100 -11.50 16.00 -3.22
CA LEU A 100 -12.17 16.08 -1.91
C LEU A 100 -11.23 15.80 -0.73
N LEU A 101 -10.10 15.12 -0.97
CA LEU A 101 -9.10 14.78 0.06
C LEU A 101 -8.17 15.95 0.48
N LYS A 102 -8.38 17.16 -0.05
CA LYS A 102 -7.52 18.33 0.17
C LYS A 102 -7.62 18.94 1.56
#